data_AF-A0A1Y2MRK5-F1
#
_entry.id   AF-A0A1Y2MRK5-F1
#
_cell.length_a   1.000
_cell.length_b   1.000
_cell.length_c   1.000
_cell.angle_alpha   90.00
_cell.angle_beta   90.00
_cell.angle_gamma   90.00
#
_symmetry.space_group_name_H-M   'P 1'
#
loop_
_entity.id
_entity.type
_entity.pdbx_description
1 polymer ?
#
loop_
_entity_poly.entity_id
_entity_poly.type
_entity_poly.pdbx_seq_one_letter_code
_entity_poly.pdbx_strand_id
1 'polypeptide(L)'
;MSGSTGGTVIRAVPRDPGGWARVDRVLCTALGALSRDATPPGATAAAARAWCRLSGVLCAAQARPGHPPGPCPDLCLVAVHPADVEPLGRLARELGRCLLPGAATTTTGALARAAGAAGTGPCGLVLELARVHGLLDLDHGRDAELLYTLAGVRTTGAATLAAHDRVAGRVAAMWAAGDPDPGPVPANGPPRPGNGRGAGPR
;
A
#
# COMPACT_ATOMS: atom_id res chain seq x y z
N MET A 1 13.26 29.77 7.99
CA MET A 1 11.80 29.95 7.85
C MET A 1 11.32 28.91 6.85
N SER A 2 10.91 27.74 7.33
CA SER A 2 10.42 26.66 6.45
C SER A 2 8.94 26.90 6.21
N GLY A 3 8.62 27.55 5.09
CA GLY A 3 7.24 27.70 4.63
C GLY A 3 6.68 26.31 4.34
N SER A 4 5.87 25.79 5.25
CA SER A 4 5.01 24.64 4.99
C SER A 4 3.97 25.09 3.97
N THR A 5 4.20 24.80 2.70
CA THR A 5 3.18 24.92 1.64
C THR A 5 2.05 23.94 1.97
N GLY A 6 1.05 24.42 2.71
CA GLY A 6 -0.19 23.72 3.07
C GLY A 6 -1.13 23.54 1.87
N GLY A 7 -0.61 22.99 0.78
CA GLY A 7 -1.37 22.67 -0.43
C GLY A 7 -1.62 21.17 -0.54
N THR A 8 -2.75 20.82 -1.16
CA THR A 8 -2.99 19.45 -1.63
C THR A 8 -1.93 19.10 -2.68
N VAL A 9 -1.29 17.94 -2.53
CA VAL A 9 -0.30 17.41 -3.46
C VAL A 9 -0.88 16.24 -4.25
N ILE A 10 -0.48 16.09 -5.50
CA ILE A 10 -0.89 14.95 -6.32
C ILE A 10 0.11 13.82 -6.16
N ARG A 11 -0.39 12.63 -5.80
CA ARG A 11 0.40 11.40 -5.64
C ARG A 11 -0.02 10.41 -6.71
N ALA A 12 0.98 9.81 -7.36
CA ALA A 12 0.76 8.69 -8.25
C ALA A 12 0.80 7.42 -7.40
N VAL A 13 -0.36 6.78 -7.28
CA VAL A 13 -0.48 5.50 -6.61
C VAL A 13 -0.78 4.42 -7.63
N PRO A 14 -0.30 3.21 -7.39
CA PRO A 14 -0.44 2.15 -8.36
C PRO A 14 -1.88 1.63 -8.44
N ARG A 15 -2.34 1.24 -9.62
CA ARG A 15 -3.67 0.67 -9.81
C ARG A 15 -3.71 -0.79 -9.38
N ASP A 16 -4.64 -1.08 -8.49
CA ASP A 16 -4.95 -2.41 -8.03
C ASP A 16 -6.39 -2.44 -7.50
N PRO A 17 -7.38 -2.63 -8.39
CA PRO A 17 -8.79 -2.55 -8.01
C PRO A 17 -9.19 -3.55 -6.92
N GLY A 18 -8.45 -4.66 -6.78
CA GLY A 18 -8.71 -5.69 -5.77
C GLY A 18 -7.91 -5.47 -4.47
N GLY A 19 -6.64 -5.12 -4.58
CA GLY A 19 -5.76 -4.94 -3.42
C GLY A 19 -6.13 -3.73 -2.58
N TRP A 20 -6.55 -2.61 -3.17
CA TRP A 20 -6.92 -1.42 -2.40
C TRP A 20 -8.18 -1.62 -1.56
N ALA A 21 -9.18 -2.36 -2.05
CA ALA A 21 -10.35 -2.72 -1.27
C ALA A 21 -10.00 -3.61 -0.06
N ARG A 22 -9.01 -4.51 -0.22
CA ARG A 22 -8.47 -5.30 0.88
C ARG A 22 -7.78 -4.40 1.91
N VAL A 23 -6.87 -3.54 1.46
CA VAL A 23 -6.13 -2.60 2.32
C VAL A 23 -7.08 -1.70 3.09
N ASP A 24 -8.09 -1.14 2.42
CA ASP A 24 -9.09 -0.28 3.06
C ASP A 24 -9.87 -1.01 4.15
N ARG A 25 -10.32 -2.25 3.88
CA ARG A 25 -10.99 -3.06 4.89
C ARG A 25 -10.10 -3.34 6.10
N VAL A 26 -8.83 -3.71 5.86
CA VAL A 26 -7.85 -4.00 6.91
C VAL A 26 -7.63 -2.76 7.77
N LEU A 27 -7.33 -1.61 7.15
CA LEU A 27 -7.03 -0.38 7.86
C LEU A 27 -8.26 0.22 8.58
N CYS A 28 -9.44 0.23 7.95
CA CYS A 28 -10.66 0.65 8.62
C CYS A 28 -10.95 -0.19 9.87
N THR A 29 -10.80 -1.52 9.76
CA THR A 29 -11.04 -2.43 10.87
C THR A 29 -10.01 -2.25 11.99
N ALA A 30 -8.73 -2.20 11.64
CA ALA A 30 -7.64 -2.05 12.60
C ALA A 30 -7.68 -0.69 13.32
N LEU A 31 -7.83 0.40 12.57
CA LEU A 31 -7.91 1.75 13.15
C LEU A 31 -9.17 1.94 13.99
N GLY A 32 -10.29 1.32 13.59
CA GLY A 32 -11.52 1.30 14.38
C GLY A 32 -11.41 0.45 15.66
N ALA A 33 -10.61 -0.62 15.64
CA ALA A 33 -10.32 -1.41 16.85
C ALA A 33 -9.38 -0.63 17.79
N LEU A 34 -8.30 -0.06 17.27
CA LEU A 34 -7.37 0.76 18.06
C LEU A 34 -8.07 1.98 18.69
N SER A 35 -8.95 2.66 17.94
CA SER A 35 -9.65 3.86 18.43
C SER A 35 -10.66 3.56 19.55
N ARG A 36 -11.08 2.30 19.70
CA ARG A 36 -11.98 1.83 20.76
C ARG A 36 -11.23 1.20 21.93
N ASP A 37 -9.90 1.09 21.85
CA ASP A 37 -9.10 0.60 22.97
C ASP A 37 -9.19 1.58 24.15
N ALA A 38 -9.08 1.07 25.37
CA ALA A 38 -9.11 1.89 26.58
C ALA A 38 -7.88 2.81 26.67
N THR A 39 -6.75 2.38 26.10
CA THR A 39 -5.49 3.12 26.07
C THR A 39 -4.90 3.11 24.66
N PRO A 40 -5.51 3.86 23.73
CA PRO A 40 -5.04 3.87 22.35
C PRO A 40 -3.67 4.57 22.24
N PRO A 41 -2.81 4.13 21.32
CA PRO A 41 -1.60 4.87 20.94
C PRO A 41 -1.90 6.34 20.58
N GLY A 42 -0.95 7.24 20.85
CA GLY A 42 -1.16 8.68 20.73
C GLY A 42 -1.55 9.15 19.33
N ALA A 43 -1.04 8.49 18.28
CA ALA A 43 -1.34 8.82 16.88
C ALA A 43 -2.66 8.22 16.34
N THR A 44 -3.33 7.33 17.08
CA THR A 44 -4.47 6.54 16.57
C THR A 44 -5.63 7.39 16.06
N ALA A 45 -6.09 8.36 16.85
CA ALA A 45 -7.25 9.17 16.46
C ALA A 45 -6.96 10.04 15.23
N ALA A 46 -5.73 10.53 15.09
CA ALA A 46 -5.31 11.31 13.93
C ALA A 46 -5.21 10.41 12.69
N ALA A 47 -4.62 9.22 12.82
CA ALA A 47 -4.51 8.23 11.75
C ALA A 47 -5.88 7.73 11.26
N ALA A 48 -6.82 7.47 12.16
CA ALA A 48 -8.19 7.09 11.79
C ALA A 48 -8.88 8.17 10.96
N ARG A 49 -8.83 9.43 11.42
CA ARG A 49 -9.42 10.57 10.68
C ARG A 49 -8.75 10.80 9.33
N ALA A 50 -7.43 10.69 9.29
CA ALA A 50 -6.65 10.75 8.06
C ALA A 50 -7.10 9.68 7.06
N TRP A 51 -7.16 8.41 7.50
CA TRP A 51 -7.59 7.30 6.66
C TRP A 51 -8.99 7.51 6.11
N CYS A 52 -9.95 7.94 6.93
CA CYS A 52 -11.31 8.24 6.47
C CYS A 52 -11.36 9.32 5.37
N ARG A 53 -10.47 10.32 5.40
CA ARG A 53 -10.39 11.34 4.33
C ARG A 53 -9.76 10.77 3.06
N LEU A 54 -8.73 9.95 3.20
CA LEU A 54 -7.93 9.44 2.09
C LEU A 54 -8.60 8.26 1.36
N SER A 55 -9.24 7.34 2.09
CA SER A 55 -9.72 6.08 1.53
C SER A 55 -10.78 6.28 0.44
N GLY A 56 -11.72 7.19 0.64
CA GLY A 56 -12.73 7.51 -0.37
C GLY A 56 -12.14 8.07 -1.66
N VAL A 57 -11.14 8.95 -1.55
CA VAL A 57 -10.45 9.54 -2.72
C VAL A 57 -9.62 8.48 -3.45
N LEU A 58 -8.93 7.61 -2.70
CA LEU A 58 -8.17 6.48 -3.24
C LEU A 58 -9.09 5.51 -3.99
N CYS A 59 -10.17 5.04 -3.36
CA CYS A 59 -11.14 4.14 -3.99
C CYS A 59 -11.75 4.75 -5.25
N ALA A 60 -12.11 6.04 -5.21
CA ALA A 60 -12.63 6.75 -6.37
C ALA A 60 -11.60 6.84 -7.52
N ALA A 61 -10.32 7.08 -7.21
CA ALA A 61 -9.26 7.11 -8.21
C ALA A 61 -8.98 5.73 -8.83
N GLN A 62 -9.01 4.68 -8.01
CA GLN A 62 -8.87 3.27 -8.43
C GLN A 62 -10.01 2.82 -9.34
N ALA A 63 -11.24 3.24 -9.06
CA ALA A 63 -12.43 2.89 -9.84
C ALA A 63 -12.53 3.61 -11.20
N ARG A 64 -11.80 4.70 -11.41
CA ARG A 64 -11.75 5.37 -12.72
C ARG A 64 -11.10 4.44 -13.73
N PRO A 65 -11.61 4.31 -14.97
CA PRO A 65 -10.92 3.57 -16.02
C PRO A 65 -9.47 4.06 -16.16
N GLY A 66 -8.51 3.14 -16.21
CA GLY A 66 -7.18 3.48 -16.73
C GLY A 66 -7.36 4.06 -18.13
N HIS A 67 -6.61 5.11 -18.50
CA HIS A 67 -6.71 5.66 -19.84
C HIS A 67 -5.82 4.81 -20.75
N PRO A 68 -6.38 3.90 -21.59
CA PRO A 68 -5.57 2.94 -22.34
C PRO A 68 -4.55 3.56 -23.31
N PRO A 69 -4.80 4.75 -23.93
CA PRO A 69 -3.79 5.41 -24.75
C PRO A 69 -2.87 6.34 -23.93
N GLY A 70 -3.01 6.37 -22.61
CA GLY A 70 -2.17 7.16 -21.72
C GLY A 70 -0.83 6.47 -21.46
N PRO A 71 0.23 7.23 -21.16
CA PRO A 71 1.56 6.68 -20.98
C PRO A 71 1.69 5.78 -19.75
N CYS A 72 0.85 5.94 -18.72
CA CYS A 72 0.93 5.21 -17.45
C CYS A 72 -0.43 4.57 -17.07
N PRO A 73 -0.92 3.56 -17.79
CA PRO A 73 -2.26 2.99 -17.55
C PRO A 73 -2.39 2.33 -16.18
N ASP A 74 -1.28 1.90 -15.58
CA ASP A 74 -1.21 1.19 -14.30
C ASP A 74 -1.08 2.11 -13.08
N LEU A 75 -1.16 3.43 -13.26
CA LEU A 75 -1.14 4.41 -12.16
C LEU A 75 -2.47 5.18 -12.10
N CYS A 76 -2.86 5.57 -10.89
CA CYS A 76 -3.92 6.55 -10.68
C CYS A 76 -3.39 7.73 -9.86
N LEU A 77 -3.91 8.92 -10.15
CA LEU A 77 -3.52 10.14 -9.47
C LEU A 77 -4.51 10.46 -8.37
N VAL A 78 -3.99 10.72 -7.17
CA VAL A 78 -4.76 11.00 -5.97
C VAL A 78 -4.28 12.31 -5.36
N ALA A 79 -5.21 13.21 -5.13
CA ALA A 79 -4.93 14.45 -4.43
C ALA A 79 -4.97 14.17 -2.92
N VAL A 80 -3.86 14.40 -2.22
CA VAL A 80 -3.74 14.18 -0.77
C VAL A 80 -3.17 15.42 -0.09
N HIS A 81 -3.53 15.63 1.17
CA HIS A 81 -2.87 16.63 1.99
C HIS A 81 -1.74 15.95 2.78
N PRO A 82 -0.48 16.45 2.77
CA PRO A 82 0.62 15.80 3.49
C PRO A 82 0.32 15.60 4.99
N ALA A 83 -0.40 16.55 5.61
CA ALA A 83 -0.83 16.42 7.00
C ALA A 83 -1.84 15.27 7.26
N ASP A 84 -2.47 14.72 6.22
CA ASP A 84 -3.32 13.53 6.32
C ASP A 84 -2.51 12.25 6.17
N VAL A 85 -1.31 12.30 5.59
CA VAL A 85 -0.46 11.12 5.39
C VAL A 85 0.45 10.87 6.59
N GLU A 86 1.00 11.95 7.16
CA GLU A 86 1.91 11.92 8.31
C GLU A 86 1.38 11.13 9.53
N PRO A 87 0.09 11.23 9.93
CA PRO A 87 -0.43 10.46 11.06
C PRO A 87 -0.33 8.93 10.89
N LEU A 88 -0.41 8.41 9.66
CA LEU A 88 -0.30 6.99 9.37
C LEU A 88 1.13 6.49 9.65
N GLY A 89 2.14 7.25 9.20
CA GLY A 89 3.55 6.95 9.45
C GLY A 89 3.92 7.06 10.93
N ARG A 90 3.40 8.08 11.63
CA ARG A 90 3.59 8.20 13.08
C ARG A 90 3.02 7.01 13.84
N LEU A 91 1.80 6.60 13.50
CA LEU A 91 1.18 5.44 14.13
C LEU A 91 1.95 4.14 13.83
N ALA A 92 2.36 3.92 12.58
CA ALA A 92 3.16 2.76 12.20
C ALA A 92 4.46 2.69 13.03
N ARG A 93 5.15 3.83 13.20
CA ARG A 93 6.38 3.92 14.00
C ARG A 93 6.13 3.65 15.48
N GLU A 94 5.06 4.20 16.05
CA GLU A 94 4.69 4.00 17.45
C GLU A 94 4.38 2.52 17.73
N LEU A 95 3.52 1.91 16.90
CA LEU A 95 3.18 0.49 16.99
C LEU A 95 4.39 -0.43 16.74
N GLY A 96 5.26 -0.07 15.80
CA GLY A 96 6.49 -0.80 15.52
C GLY A 96 7.45 -0.84 16.72
N ARG A 97 7.55 0.25 17.49
CA ARG A 97 8.34 0.26 18.73
C ARG A 97 7.77 -0.71 19.78
N CYS A 98 6.45 -0.91 19.80
CA CYS A 98 5.80 -1.85 20.71
C CYS A 98 6.05 -3.33 20.37
N LEU A 99 6.65 -3.62 19.20
CA LEU A 99 7.06 -4.96 18.79
C LEU A 99 8.51 -5.28 19.22
N LEU A 100 9.25 -4.30 19.75
CA LEU A 100 10.62 -4.52 20.21
C LEU A 100 10.65 -5.22 21.58
N PRO A 101 11.69 -6.01 21.88
CA PRO A 101 11.86 -6.62 23.20
C PRO A 101 11.84 -5.57 24.32
N GLY A 102 11.12 -5.86 25.42
CA GLY A 102 11.02 -4.96 26.58
C GLY A 102 9.96 -3.86 26.47
N ALA A 103 9.16 -3.83 25.40
CA ALA A 103 8.04 -2.90 25.26
C ALA A 103 6.91 -3.15 26.26
N ALA A 104 6.13 -2.11 26.56
CA ALA A 104 4.98 -2.17 27.46
C ALA A 104 3.89 -3.12 26.93
N THR A 105 3.46 -4.07 27.76
CA THR A 105 2.52 -5.14 27.40
C THR A 105 1.11 -4.64 27.02
N THR A 106 0.69 -3.50 27.57
CA THR A 106 -0.65 -2.93 27.32
C THR A 106 -0.83 -2.50 25.86
N THR A 107 0.12 -1.77 25.29
CA THR A 107 0.08 -1.31 23.89
C THR A 107 0.26 -2.46 22.91
N THR A 108 1.12 -3.44 23.24
CA THR A 108 1.27 -4.67 22.45
C THR A 108 -0.04 -5.48 22.42
N GLY A 109 -0.78 -5.52 23.54
CA GLY A 109 -2.10 -6.14 23.60
C GLY A 109 -3.15 -5.43 22.73
N ALA A 110 -3.17 -4.11 22.72
CA ALA A 110 -4.04 -3.31 21.84
C ALA A 110 -3.73 -3.57 20.35
N LEU A 111 -2.45 -3.60 19.99
CA LEU A 111 -1.99 -3.94 18.64
C LEU A 111 -2.40 -5.36 18.23
N ALA A 112 -2.23 -6.35 19.12
CA ALA A 112 -2.61 -7.73 18.84
C ALA A 112 -4.12 -7.88 18.61
N ARG A 113 -4.97 -7.23 19.41
CA ARG A 113 -6.42 -7.22 19.21
C ARG A 113 -6.81 -6.56 17.89
N ALA A 114 -6.20 -5.42 17.56
CA ALA A 114 -6.47 -4.71 16.32
C ALA A 114 -6.05 -5.52 15.09
N ALA A 115 -4.88 -6.15 15.14
CA ALA A 115 -4.41 -7.05 14.09
C ALA A 115 -5.33 -8.26 13.92
N GLY A 116 -5.73 -8.90 15.02
CA GLY A 116 -6.68 -10.02 15.01
C GLY A 116 -8.03 -9.64 14.42
N ALA A 117 -8.58 -8.48 14.80
CA ALA A 117 -9.83 -7.97 14.22
C ALA A 117 -9.72 -7.74 12.71
N ALA A 118 -8.56 -7.29 12.24
CA ALA A 118 -8.29 -7.06 10.81
C ALA A 118 -7.86 -8.34 10.07
N GLY A 119 -7.81 -9.51 10.72
CA GLY A 119 -7.43 -10.78 10.11
C GLY A 119 -5.94 -10.87 9.75
N THR A 120 -5.07 -10.19 10.48
CA THR A 120 -3.62 -10.16 10.24
C THR A 120 -2.82 -10.31 11.53
N GLY A 121 -1.49 -10.42 11.42
CA GLY A 121 -0.58 -10.40 12.57
C GLY A 121 -0.15 -8.97 12.95
N PRO A 122 0.33 -8.75 14.19
CA PRO A 122 0.85 -7.45 14.65
C PRO A 122 1.88 -6.82 13.70
N CYS A 123 2.88 -7.61 13.28
CA CYS A 123 3.90 -7.17 12.33
C CYS A 123 3.30 -6.84 10.97
N GLY A 124 2.36 -7.65 10.49
CA GLY A 124 1.67 -7.44 9.21
C GLY A 124 0.90 -6.12 9.20
N LEU A 125 0.19 -5.80 10.29
CA LEU A 125 -0.53 -4.54 10.40
C LEU A 125 0.41 -3.32 10.40
N VAL A 126 1.54 -3.38 11.11
CA VAL A 126 2.53 -2.29 11.10
C VAL A 126 3.12 -2.11 9.70
N LEU A 127 3.43 -3.20 9.00
CA LEU A 127 3.94 -3.16 7.63
C LEU A 127 2.92 -2.57 6.64
N GLU A 128 1.64 -2.92 6.76
CA GLU A 128 0.58 -2.35 5.91
C GLU A 128 0.40 -0.84 6.15
N LEU A 129 0.39 -0.39 7.42
CA LEU A 129 0.35 1.04 7.75
C LEU A 129 1.58 1.79 7.20
N ALA A 130 2.78 1.21 7.34
CA ALA A 130 4.02 1.79 6.83
C ALA A 130 4.04 1.83 5.30
N ARG A 131 3.55 0.79 4.63
CA ARG A 131 3.43 0.71 3.17
C ARG A 131 2.48 1.78 2.64
N VAL A 132 1.30 1.89 3.23
CA VAL A 132 0.31 2.90 2.85
C VAL A 132 0.84 4.30 3.09
N HIS A 133 1.48 4.55 4.24
CA HIS A 133 2.16 5.82 4.48
C HIS A 133 3.21 6.09 3.40
N GLY A 134 4.13 5.16 3.14
CA GLY A 134 5.16 5.33 2.10
C GLY A 134 4.57 5.61 0.72
N LEU A 135 3.56 4.84 0.30
CA LEU A 135 2.85 5.04 -0.98
C LEU A 135 2.29 6.46 -1.14
N LEU A 136 1.77 7.03 -0.05
CA LEU A 136 1.13 8.35 -0.06
C LEU A 136 2.09 9.49 0.25
N ASP A 137 3.19 9.19 0.93
CA ASP A 137 4.23 10.13 1.37
C ASP A 137 5.41 10.20 0.38
N LEU A 138 5.45 9.32 -0.62
CA LEU A 138 6.40 9.39 -1.72
C LEU A 138 6.29 10.76 -2.39
N ASP A 139 7.16 11.67 -1.96
CA ASP A 139 7.22 13.02 -2.45
C ASP A 139 7.90 13.00 -3.81
N HIS A 140 7.09 12.91 -4.85
CA HIS A 140 7.56 13.09 -6.20
C HIS A 140 7.55 14.59 -6.46
N GLY A 141 8.71 15.24 -6.32
CA GLY A 141 8.92 16.63 -6.73
C GLY A 141 8.65 16.82 -8.24
N ARG A 142 9.70 17.08 -9.04
CA ARG A 142 9.57 17.29 -10.51
C ARG A 142 8.82 16.18 -11.26
N ASP A 143 8.75 14.97 -10.71
CA ASP A 143 8.04 13.85 -11.31
C ASP A 143 6.50 13.93 -11.13
N ALA A 144 5.96 14.61 -10.11
CA ALA A 144 4.51 14.77 -9.96
C ALA A 144 3.92 15.79 -10.94
N GLU A 145 4.62 16.89 -11.25
CA GLU A 145 4.22 17.82 -12.32
C GLU A 145 4.21 17.12 -13.69
N LEU A 146 5.18 16.24 -13.91
CA LEU A 146 5.25 15.41 -15.11
C LEU A 146 4.11 14.40 -15.14
N LEU A 147 3.86 13.65 -14.07
CA LEU A 147 2.74 12.72 -13.97
C LEU A 147 1.38 13.43 -14.09
N TYR A 148 1.25 14.66 -13.58
CA TYR A 148 0.07 15.51 -13.75
C TYR A 148 -0.11 15.94 -15.21
N THR A 149 0.98 16.32 -15.89
CA THR A 149 0.98 16.63 -17.32
C THR A 149 0.61 15.38 -18.14
N LEU A 150 1.15 14.21 -17.79
CA LEU A 150 0.91 12.93 -18.43
C LEU A 150 -0.52 12.40 -18.24
N ALA A 151 -1.13 12.64 -17.08
CA ALA A 151 -2.51 12.26 -16.79
C ALA A 151 -3.54 13.31 -17.22
N GLY A 152 -3.10 14.55 -17.47
CA GLY A 152 -3.96 15.71 -17.74
C GLY A 152 -4.04 16.11 -19.21
N VAL A 153 -2.93 16.25 -19.95
CA VAL A 153 -2.95 16.81 -21.32
C VAL A 153 -1.72 16.37 -22.14
N ARG A 154 -2.00 15.80 -23.33
CA ARG A 154 -1.16 15.67 -24.55
C ARG A 154 0.29 16.19 -24.45
N THR A 155 1.22 15.35 -24.02
CA THR A 155 2.65 15.57 -24.33
C THR A 155 3.22 14.29 -24.93
N THR A 156 3.46 14.34 -26.24
CA THR A 156 4.15 13.27 -26.98
C THR A 156 5.66 13.55 -26.93
N GLY A 157 6.50 12.53 -26.76
CA GLY A 157 7.96 12.67 -26.88
C GLY A 157 8.79 11.72 -26.00
N ALA A 158 10.09 11.65 -26.27
CA ALA A 158 11.02 10.74 -25.61
C ALA A 158 11.24 11.04 -24.12
N ALA A 159 11.18 12.31 -23.71
CA ALA A 159 11.34 12.70 -22.31
C ALA A 159 10.17 12.22 -21.44
N THR A 160 8.96 12.25 -21.99
CA THR A 160 7.73 11.70 -21.39
C THR A 160 7.84 10.20 -21.18
N LEU A 161 8.28 9.45 -22.20
CA LEU A 161 8.44 8.00 -22.13
C LEU A 161 9.50 7.60 -21.07
N ALA A 162 10.66 8.25 -21.11
CA ALA A 162 11.72 7.98 -20.13
C ALA A 162 11.29 8.26 -18.68
N ALA A 163 10.43 9.25 -18.47
CA ALA A 163 9.89 9.53 -17.14
C ALA A 163 8.82 8.54 -16.69
N HIS A 164 7.92 8.15 -17.60
CA HIS A 164 7.02 7.03 -17.36
C HIS A 164 7.80 5.79 -16.90
N ASP A 165 8.82 5.38 -17.65
CA ASP A 165 9.56 4.16 -17.38
C ASP A 165 10.26 4.20 -16.01
N ARG A 166 10.78 5.38 -15.61
CA ARG A 166 11.36 5.58 -14.27
C ARG A 166 10.32 5.47 -13.15
N VAL A 167 9.11 5.98 -13.35
CA VAL A 167 8.04 5.92 -12.35
C VAL A 167 7.50 4.49 -12.28
N ALA A 168 7.17 3.88 -13.41
CA ALA A 168 6.71 2.50 -13.51
C ALA A 168 7.72 1.52 -12.89
N GLY A 169 9.02 1.67 -13.21
CA GLY A 169 10.07 0.82 -12.64
C GLY A 169 10.21 0.95 -11.13
N ARG A 170 10.13 2.19 -10.58
CA ARG A 170 10.17 2.41 -9.12
C ARG A 170 8.94 1.83 -8.42
N VAL A 171 7.76 2.00 -9.02
CA VAL A 171 6.51 1.44 -8.50
C VAL A 171 6.55 -0.08 -8.49
N ALA A 172 6.97 -0.69 -9.59
CA ALA A 172 7.13 -2.15 -9.69
C ALA A 172 8.12 -2.70 -8.66
N ALA A 173 9.26 -2.02 -8.44
CA ALA A 173 10.25 -2.43 -7.44
C ALA A 173 9.70 -2.34 -6.00
N MET A 174 8.97 -1.27 -5.69
CA MET A 174 8.32 -1.10 -4.39
C MET A 174 7.23 -2.16 -4.15
N TRP A 175 6.46 -2.50 -5.18
CA TRP A 175 5.48 -3.59 -5.13
C TRP A 175 6.13 -4.95 -4.90
N ALA A 176 7.18 -5.28 -5.66
CA ALA A 176 7.93 -6.52 -5.52
C ALA A 176 8.57 -6.66 -4.13
N ALA A 177 9.05 -5.57 -3.53
CA ALA A 177 9.57 -5.56 -2.16
C ALA A 177 8.49 -5.75 -1.08
N GLY A 178 7.22 -5.57 -1.45
CA GLY A 178 6.07 -5.72 -0.57
C GLY A 178 5.33 -7.04 -0.71
N ASP A 179 5.57 -7.83 -1.75
CA ASP A 179 5.03 -9.19 -1.80
C ASP A 179 5.80 -10.08 -0.82
N PRO A 180 5.11 -10.83 0.07
CA PRO A 180 5.79 -11.89 0.79
C PRO A 180 6.37 -12.81 -0.27
N ASP A 181 7.68 -13.04 -0.19
CA ASP A 181 8.42 -13.98 -1.04
C ASP A 181 7.49 -15.16 -1.36
N PRO A 182 7.17 -15.45 -2.64
CA PRO A 182 6.40 -16.63 -2.96
C PRO A 182 7.28 -17.79 -2.56
N GLY A 183 7.10 -18.23 -1.30
CA GLY A 183 7.91 -19.26 -0.69
C GLY A 183 8.04 -20.41 -1.69
N PRO A 184 9.21 -21.07 -1.72
CA PRO A 184 9.56 -22.00 -2.78
C PRO A 184 8.37 -22.90 -3.09
N VAL A 185 7.86 -22.80 -4.33
CA VAL A 185 6.77 -23.64 -4.81
C VAL A 185 7.15 -25.08 -4.46
N PRO A 186 6.39 -25.78 -3.61
CA PRO A 186 6.75 -27.14 -3.24
C PRO A 186 6.79 -27.95 -4.53
N ALA A 187 7.92 -28.58 -4.80
CA ALA A 187 8.20 -29.38 -6.00
C ALA A 187 7.35 -30.66 -6.10
N ASN A 188 6.22 -30.75 -5.38
CA ASN A 188 5.28 -31.86 -5.45
C ASN A 188 4.24 -31.57 -6.53
N GLY A 189 4.68 -31.67 -7.78
CA GLY A 189 3.75 -31.96 -8.87
C GLY A 189 3.03 -33.29 -8.58
N PRO A 190 1.74 -33.42 -8.95
CA PRO A 190 1.00 -34.65 -8.74
C PRO A 190 1.72 -35.82 -9.43
N PRO A 191 1.71 -37.03 -8.83
CA PRO A 191 2.35 -38.19 -9.42
C PRO A 191 1.76 -38.42 -10.81
N ARG A 192 2.64 -38.48 -11.83
CA ARG A 192 2.24 -38.85 -13.19
C ARG A 192 1.58 -40.23 -13.15
N PRO A 193 0.42 -40.44 -13.80
CA PRO A 193 -0.15 -41.76 -13.95
C PRO A 193 0.85 -42.64 -14.73
N GLY A 194 1.27 -43.73 -14.10
CA GLY A 194 2.17 -44.70 -14.71
C GLY A 194 1.54 -45.29 -15.97
N ASN A 195 2.19 -45.07 -17.11
CA ASN A 195 1.88 -45.76 -18.35
C ASN A 195 2.35 -47.21 -18.25
N GLY A 196 1.48 -48.07 -17.69
CA GLY A 196 1.58 -49.51 -17.84
C GLY A 196 1.18 -49.94 -19.26
N ARG A 197 2.14 -49.97 -20.18
CA ARG A 197 2.16 -50.88 -21.34
C ARG A 197 3.35 -51.83 -21.06
N GLY A 198 3.23 -53.15 -20.97
CA GLY A 198 2.36 -54.06 -21.71
C GLY A 198 3.11 -54.63 -22.91
N ALA A 199 3.91 -55.68 -22.70
CA ALA A 199 4.40 -56.71 -23.65
C ALA A 199 5.50 -57.49 -22.91
N GLY A 200 5.58 -58.82 -22.84
CA GLY A 200 5.00 -59.91 -23.61
C GLY A 200 5.85 -61.17 -23.32
N PRO A 201 5.45 -62.35 -23.80
CA PRO A 201 5.67 -63.64 -23.14
C PRO A 201 6.95 -64.37 -23.56
N ARG A 202 7.46 -65.25 -22.69
CA ARG A 202 7.98 -66.60 -23.01
C ARG A 202 7.86 -67.52 -21.80
#